data_AF-A0A1M5AEY1-F1
#
_entry.id   AF-A0A1M5AEY1-F1
#
_cell.length_a   1.000
_cell.length_b   1.000
_cell.length_c   1.000
_cell.angle_alpha   90.00
_cell.angle_beta   90.00
_cell.angle_gamma   90.00
#
_symmetry.space_group_name_H-M   'P 1'
#
loop_
_entity.id
_entity.type
_entity.pdbx_description
1 polymer ?
#
loop_
_entity_poly.entity_id
_entity_poly.type
_entity_poly.pdbx_seq_one_letter_code
_entity_poly.pdbx_strand_id
1 'polypeptide(L)'
;MYKEFDRTLRFEEKGETIEEVFNKMFSQIRNKLSYEIKDLIIRIEPKDIEVVEAKKVVFTERFLGLFFPRKRNLYKVKAMITVRVGVIEISQIKFEEIDDTPTLLKQFLKI
;
A
#
# COMPACT_ATOMS: atom_id res chain seq x y z
N MET A 1 8.42 19.11 10.17
CA MET A 1 7.60 19.10 8.95
C MET A 1 7.88 17.84 8.16
N TYR A 2 9.06 17.66 7.56
CA TYR A 2 9.44 16.37 6.98
C TYR A 2 10.05 15.45 8.04
N LYS A 3 9.65 14.18 8.05
CA LYS A 3 10.19 13.14 8.94
C LYS A 3 10.35 11.83 8.18
N GLU A 4 11.34 11.04 8.60
CA GLU A 4 11.55 9.68 8.11
C GLU A 4 11.65 8.70 9.28
N PHE A 5 11.15 7.48 9.07
CA PHE A 5 11.29 6.41 10.03
C PHE A 5 11.11 5.05 9.34
N ASP A 6 11.64 4.00 9.98
CA ASP A 6 11.48 2.63 9.49
C ASP A 6 10.29 1.96 10.16
N ARG A 7 9.60 1.11 9.40
CA ARG A 7 8.50 0.27 9.87
C ARG A 7 8.62 -1.12 9.29
N THR A 8 8.34 -2.12 10.11
CA THR A 8 8.32 -3.52 9.69
C THR A 8 6.89 -4.01 9.67
N LEU A 9 6.42 -4.42 8.51
CA LEU A 9 5.06 -4.85 8.26
C LEU A 9 5.02 -6.35 8.03
N ARG A 10 4.02 -7.03 8.61
CA ARG A 10 3.81 -8.46 8.43
C ARG A 10 2.76 -8.73 7.36
N PHE A 11 3.07 -9.69 6.49
CA PHE A 11 2.21 -10.13 5.39
C PHE A 11 2.05 -11.64 5.40
N GLU A 12 0.88 -12.08 4.96
CA GLU A 12 0.58 -13.46 4.62
C GLU A 12 -0.21 -13.45 3.32
N GLU A 13 0.41 -13.87 2.23
CA GLU A 13 -0.17 -13.77 0.89
C GLU A 13 -0.10 -15.08 0.13
N LYS A 14 -1.01 -15.23 -0.85
CA LYS A 14 -1.09 -16.40 -1.72
C LYS A 14 -1.27 -16.02 -3.19
N GLY A 15 -0.75 -16.84 -4.08
CA GLY A 15 -0.79 -16.61 -5.53
C GLY A 15 -0.38 -17.83 -6.34
N GLU A 16 -0.67 -17.80 -7.63
CA GLU A 16 -0.27 -18.86 -8.57
C GLU A 16 1.22 -18.78 -8.91
N THR A 17 1.83 -17.60 -8.81
CA THR A 17 3.26 -17.35 -8.94
C THR A 17 3.84 -16.64 -7.73
N ILE A 18 5.17 -16.66 -7.59
CA ILE A 18 5.86 -15.98 -6.49
C ILE A 18 5.81 -14.46 -6.66
N GLU A 19 5.88 -13.97 -7.90
CA GLU A 19 5.80 -12.56 -8.24
C GLU A 19 4.42 -11.99 -7.90
N GLU A 20 3.36 -12.75 -8.17
CA GLU A 20 1.99 -12.37 -7.78
C GLU A 20 1.87 -12.18 -6.27
N VAL A 21 2.45 -13.11 -5.49
CA VAL A 21 2.45 -13.04 -4.02
C VAL A 21 3.13 -11.77 -3.53
N PHE A 22 4.35 -11.47 -4.01
CA PHE A 22 5.07 -10.26 -3.59
C PHE A 22 4.40 -8.97 -4.08
N ASN A 23 3.85 -8.95 -5.29
CA ASN A 23 3.10 -7.81 -5.79
C ASN A 23 1.86 -7.52 -4.92
N LYS A 24 1.15 -8.55 -4.45
CA LYS A 24 0.06 -8.39 -3.48
C LYS A 24 0.56 -7.77 -2.18
N MET A 25 1.67 -8.27 -1.62
CA MET A 25 2.27 -7.72 -0.41
C MET A 25 2.61 -6.23 -0.58
N PHE A 26 3.30 -5.88 -1.66
CA PHE A 26 3.71 -4.50 -1.93
C PHE A 26 2.52 -3.56 -2.14
N SER A 27 1.48 -4.00 -2.87
CA SER A 27 0.28 -3.19 -3.07
C SER A 27 -0.45 -2.85 -1.77
N GLN A 28 -0.33 -3.72 -0.75
CA GLN A 28 -0.94 -3.52 0.56
C GLN A 28 -0.11 -2.66 1.52
N ILE A 29 1.18 -2.43 1.25
CA ILE A 29 2.06 -1.64 2.16
C ILE A 29 1.44 -0.27 2.42
N ARG A 30 1.06 0.46 1.37
CA ARG A 30 0.50 1.80 1.51
C ARG A 30 -0.75 1.78 2.39
N ASN A 31 -1.66 0.83 2.15
CA ASN A 31 -2.89 0.73 2.91
C ASN A 31 -2.62 0.41 4.39
N LYS A 32 -1.71 -0.52 4.70
CA LYS A 32 -1.31 -0.83 6.08
C LYS A 32 -0.71 0.38 6.80
N LEU A 33 0.17 1.13 6.13
CA LEU A 33 0.78 2.33 6.68
C LEU A 33 -0.24 3.45 6.94
N SER A 34 -1.22 3.63 6.06
CA SER A 34 -2.26 4.66 6.21
C SER A 34 -3.16 4.45 7.44
N TYR A 35 -3.30 3.21 7.94
CA TYR A 35 -4.05 2.96 9.18
C TYR A 35 -3.29 3.43 10.44
N GLU A 36 -1.96 3.46 10.38
CA GLU A 36 -1.10 3.78 11.53
C GLU A 36 -0.61 5.23 11.51
N ILE A 37 -0.44 5.81 10.32
CA ILE A 37 0.20 7.12 10.11
C ILE A 37 -0.86 8.13 9.66
N LYS A 38 -1.04 9.18 10.45
CA LYS A 38 -1.95 10.30 10.14
C LYS A 38 -1.33 11.37 9.24
N ASP A 39 0.00 11.43 9.20
CA ASP A 39 0.76 12.37 8.39
C ASP A 39 0.71 12.01 6.90
N LEU A 40 0.98 12.98 6.03
CA LEU A 40 0.99 12.77 4.59
C LEU A 40 2.20 11.91 4.20
N ILE A 41 1.97 10.66 3.80
CA ILE A 41 3.02 9.76 3.29
C ILE A 41 3.43 10.20 1.88
N ILE A 42 4.70 10.54 1.69
CA ILE A 42 5.25 10.96 0.39
C ILE A 42 6.17 9.92 -0.26
N ARG A 43 6.78 9.06 0.56
CA ARG A 43 7.72 8.03 0.09
C ARG A 43 7.59 6.78 0.93
N ILE A 44 7.61 5.64 0.25
CA ILE A 44 7.69 4.31 0.83
C ILE A 44 8.78 3.59 0.06
N GLU A 45 9.82 3.15 0.75
CA GLU A 45 10.97 2.48 0.15
C GLU A 45 11.20 1.15 0.89
N PRO A 46 11.03 -0.02 0.25
CA PRO A 46 11.42 -1.29 0.82
C PRO A 46 12.92 -1.32 1.11
N LYS A 47 13.30 -1.69 2.33
CA LYS A 47 14.68 -1.80 2.79
C LYS A 47 15.12 -3.24 2.98
N ASP A 48 14.24 -4.07 3.50
CA ASP A 48 14.53 -5.46 3.80
C ASP A 48 13.27 -6.32 3.73
N ILE A 49 13.47 -7.60 3.40
CA ILE A 49 12.41 -8.59 3.28
C ILE A 49 12.90 -9.88 3.95
N GLU A 50 12.23 -10.26 5.03
CA GLU A 50 12.45 -11.52 5.72
C GLU A 50 11.29 -12.47 5.43
N VAL A 51 11.57 -13.56 4.72
CA VAL A 51 10.57 -14.62 4.49
C VAL A 51 10.55 -15.57 5.68
N VAL A 52 9.47 -15.51 6.45
CA VAL A 52 9.26 -16.31 7.67
C VAL A 52 8.74 -17.71 7.33
N GLU A 53 7.88 -17.82 6.32
CA GLU A 53 7.35 -19.11 5.84
C GLU A 53 7.12 -19.04 4.33
N ALA A 54 7.51 -20.08 3.60
CA ALA A 54 7.15 -20.23 2.19
C ALA A 54 6.73 -21.67 1.90
N LYS A 55 5.51 -21.84 1.40
CA LYS A 55 4.93 -23.14 1.01
C LYS A 55 4.48 -23.10 -0.43
N LYS A 56 4.81 -24.17 -1.18
CA LYS A 56 4.30 -24.40 -2.54
C LYS A 56 3.46 -25.66 -2.55
N VAL A 57 2.18 -25.51 -2.85
CA VAL A 57 1.28 -26.64 -3.10
C VAL A 57 1.19 -26.86 -4.60
N VAL A 58 1.50 -28.07 -5.05
CA VAL A 58 1.35 -28.48 -6.45
C VAL A 58 0.17 -29.43 -6.54
N PHE A 59 -0.80 -29.13 -7.39
CA PHE A 59 -1.97 -29.97 -7.58
C PHE A 59 -2.36 -30.05 -9.06
N THR A 60 -3.00 -31.14 -9.44
CA THR A 60 -3.54 -31.31 -10.79
C THR A 60 -5.01 -30.95 -10.77
N GLU A 61 -5.34 -29.85 -11.42
CA GLU A 61 -6.71 -29.44 -11.65
C GLU A 61 -7.26 -30.21 -12.85
N ARG A 62 -8.48 -30.75 -12.74
CA ARG A 62 -9.20 -31.37 -13.86
C ARG A 62 -10.45 -30.55 -14.11
N PHE A 63 -10.56 -29.95 -15.28
CA PHE A 63 -11.76 -29.21 -15.67
C PHE A 63 -12.95 -30.19 -15.76
N LEU A 64 -14.06 -29.88 -15.10
CA LEU A 64 -15.26 -30.73 -15.00
C LEU A 64 -14.96 -32.19 -14.57
N GLY A 65 -13.94 -32.40 -13.72
CA GLY A 65 -13.64 -33.71 -13.12
C GLY A 65 -12.97 -34.74 -14.02
N LEU A 66 -12.97 -34.54 -15.35
CA LEU A 66 -12.54 -35.55 -16.32
C LEU A 66 -11.55 -35.05 -17.37
N PHE A 67 -11.55 -33.75 -17.71
CA PHE A 67 -10.87 -33.25 -18.91
C PHE A 67 -9.73 -32.25 -18.61
N PHE A 68 -8.74 -32.19 -19.50
CA PHE A 68 -7.61 -31.24 -19.51
C PHE A 68 -6.84 -31.12 -18.18
N PRO A 69 -6.17 -32.20 -17.70
CA PRO A 69 -5.38 -32.13 -16.48
C PRO A 69 -4.29 -31.05 -16.61
N ARG A 70 -4.37 -30.01 -15.78
CA ARG A 70 -3.37 -28.94 -15.72
C ARG A 70 -2.71 -28.95 -14.36
N LYS A 71 -1.38 -28.98 -14.35
CA LYS A 71 -0.60 -28.76 -13.12
C LYS A 71 -0.72 -27.29 -12.74
N ARG A 72 -1.19 -27.04 -11.51
CA ARG A 72 -1.27 -25.73 -10.89
C ARG A 72 -0.33 -25.68 -9.70
N ASN A 73 0.15 -24.47 -9.43
CA ASN A 73 0.92 -24.16 -8.24
C ASN A 73 0.11 -23.17 -7.41
N LEU A 74 0.17 -23.31 -6.09
CA LEU A 74 -0.31 -22.31 -5.14
C LEU A 74 0.83 -22.02 -4.17
N TYR A 75 1.35 -20.81 -4.23
CA TYR A 75 2.32 -20.29 -3.29
C TYR A 75 1.58 -19.65 -2.11
N LYS A 76 2.08 -19.90 -0.91
CA LYS A 76 1.66 -19.24 0.34
C LYS A 76 2.92 -18.76 1.03
N VAL A 77 3.05 -17.45 1.23
CA VAL A 77 4.25 -16.85 1.81
C VAL A 77 3.85 -15.96 2.98
N LYS A 78 4.57 -16.10 4.09
CA LYS A 78 4.57 -15.18 5.21
C LYS A 78 5.90 -14.44 5.20
N ALA A 79 5.85 -13.12 5.19
CA ALA A 79 7.04 -12.28 5.16
C ALA A 79 6.90 -11.07 6.08
N MET A 80 8.02 -10.62 6.61
CA MET A 80 8.16 -9.30 7.20
C MET A 80 8.88 -8.39 6.21
N ILE A 81 8.31 -7.23 5.91
CA ILE A 81 8.91 -6.26 5.01
C ILE A 81 9.19 -5.00 5.81
N THR A 82 10.47 -4.63 5.90
CA THR A 82 10.89 -3.37 6.49
C THR A 82 10.91 -2.30 5.41
N VAL A 83 10.20 -1.20 5.66
CA VAL A 83 10.10 -0.05 4.77
C VAL A 83 10.57 1.21 5.48
N ARG A 84 11.29 2.06 4.75
CA ARG A 84 11.50 3.46 5.13
C ARG A 84 10.30 4.27 4.65
N VAL A 85 9.68 4.99 5.58
CA VAL A 85 8.54 5.85 5.30
C VAL A 85 8.97 7.30 5.47
N GLY A 86 8.76 8.11 4.44
CA GLY A 86 8.89 9.56 4.50
C GLY A 86 7.52 10.21 4.60
N VAL A 87 7.34 11.10 5.58
CA VAL A 87 6.07 11.77 5.86
C VAL A 87 6.22 13.28 5.99
N ILE A 88 5.14 14.01 5.71
CA ILE A 88 4.99 15.43 6.01
C ILE A 88 3.92 15.60 7.10
N GLU A 89 4.29 16.24 8.20
CA GLU A 89 3.38 16.62 9.29
C GLU A 89 2.43 17.73 8.82
N ILE A 90 1.20 17.35 8.48
CA ILE A 90 0.18 18.28 7.97
C ILE A 90 -0.17 19.35 9.02
N SER A 91 -0.14 18.98 10.30
CA SER A 91 -0.44 19.89 11.42
C SER A 91 0.51 21.08 11.54
N GLN A 92 1.69 21.01 10.93
CA GLN A 92 2.65 22.11 10.92
C GLN A 92 2.47 23.06 9.74
N ILE A 93 1.58 22.74 8.79
CA ILE A 93 1.26 23.61 7.67
C ILE A 93 0.31 24.70 8.16
N LYS A 94 0.78 25.95 8.12
CA LYS A 94 -0.03 27.12 8.45
C LYS A 94 -0.76 27.56 7.18
N PHE A 95 -2.07 27.63 7.26
CA PHE A 95 -2.91 28.18 6.20
C PHE A 95 -3.30 29.60 6.58
N GLU A 96 -3.15 30.53 5.63
CA GLU A 96 -3.79 31.82 5.72
C GLU A 96 -5.24 31.64 5.26
N GLU A 97 -6.20 31.90 6.14
CA GLU A 97 -7.61 31.87 5.79
C GLU A 97 -7.97 33.18 5.09
N ILE A 98 -8.18 33.10 3.78
CA ILE A 98 -8.70 34.22 2.99
C ILE A 98 -10.17 33.95 2.73
N ASP A 99 -11.03 34.74 3.36
CA ASP A 99 -12.46 34.76 3.09
C ASP A 99 -12.72 35.60 1.83
N ASP A 100 -12.97 34.93 0.70
CA ASP A 100 -13.41 35.56 -0.56
C ASP A 100 -14.93 35.47 -0.74
N THR A 101 -15.70 35.60 0.35
CA THR A 101 -17.14 35.83 0.22
C THR A 101 -17.35 37.10 -0.62
N PRO A 102 -18.06 37.02 -1.77
CA PRO A 102 -18.31 38.19 -2.59
C PRO A 102 -19.23 39.13 -1.80
N THR A 103 -18.66 40.21 -1.28
CA THR A 103 -19.45 41.30 -0.71
C THR A 103 -20.32 41.89 -1.83
N LEU A 104 -21.58 42.25 -1.57
CA LEU A 104 -22.49 42.80 -2.59
C LEU A 104 -21.84 43.94 -3.42
N LEU A 105 -20.99 44.75 -2.79
CA LEU A 105 -20.19 45.80 -3.44
C LEU A 105 -19.26 45.28 -4.56
N LYS A 106 -18.66 44.09 -4.43
CA LYS A 106 -17.81 43.47 -5.48
C LYS A 106 -18.62 43.00 -6.70
N GLN A 107 -19.92 42.72 -6.55
CA GLN A 107 -20.80 42.38 -7.69
C GLN A 107 -21.24 43.63 -8.47
N PHE A 108 -21.42 44.77 -7.78
CA PHE A 108 -21.81 46.04 -8.41
C PHE A 108 -20.64 46.81 -9.03
N LEU A 109 -19.38 46.53 -8.64
CA LEU A 109 -18.18 47.20 -9.15
C LEU A 109 -17.49 46.47 -10.32
N LYS A 110 -18.06 45.38 -10.86
CA LYS A 110 -17.64 44.83 -12.16
C LYS A 110 -18.25 45.67 -13.29
N ILE A 111 -17.64 46.82 -13.59
CA ILE A 111 -17.75 47.53 -14.87
C ILE A 111 -16.37 47.57 -15.51
#